data_AF-W6L3N6-F1
#
_entry.id   AF-W6L3N6-F1
#
_cell.length_a   1.000
_cell.length_b   1.000
_cell.length_c   1.000
_cell.angle_alpha   90.00
_cell.angle_beta   90.00
_cell.angle_gamma   90.00
#
_symmetry.space_group_name_H-M   'P 1'
#
loop_
_entity.id
_entity.type
_entity.pdbx_description
1 polymer ?
#
loop_
_entity_poly.entity_id
_entity_poly.type
_entity_poly.pdbx_seq_one_letter_code
_entity_poly.pdbx_strand_id
1 'polypeptide(L)'
;MRNLHISASLASEEMETILLPRLEQLREQYREQCHAIRKDPSWQTQQEGEEVAVFLNSFNADISSSETTLRRAVDTWIRLFLPLLRTEDEYAQQLARVCHHEYLIFRFNCHVERFNAHEAREQCRWAPMYRKGLSIAYLLCKYLDEHGMDALPQHCVPLLAPVAAFVGCTRGYRELLSKLKQVLADLVERAKRVQVHIQDLSPDILEEAAKAVAEGRSIASDIVSCQATEQDVIGFPLARVQVPTVNLQNAPSLCGEDG
;
A
#
# COMPACT_ATOMS: atom_id res chain seq x y z
N MET A 1 -6.69 -5.76 0.92
CA MET A 1 -6.26 -4.51 0.27
C MET A 1 -5.03 -3.88 0.93
N ARG A 2 -4.96 -3.78 2.27
CA ARG A 2 -3.79 -3.22 2.98
C ARG A 2 -2.45 -3.90 2.65
N ASN A 3 -2.42 -5.24 2.62
CA ASN A 3 -1.21 -5.98 2.22
C ASN A 3 -0.80 -5.68 0.77
N LEU A 4 -1.78 -5.55 -0.13
CA LEU A 4 -1.53 -5.25 -1.54
C LEU A 4 -0.99 -3.82 -1.72
N HIS A 5 -1.49 -2.86 -0.94
CA HIS A 5 -0.93 -1.50 -0.89
C HIS A 5 0.53 -1.53 -0.42
N ILE A 6 0.83 -2.20 0.69
CA ILE A 6 2.20 -2.32 1.21
C ILE A 6 3.12 -2.94 0.14
N SER A 7 2.70 -4.05 -0.48
CA SER A 7 3.47 -4.69 -1.55
C SER A 7 3.69 -3.78 -2.76
N ALA A 8 2.67 -3.04 -3.18
CA ALA A 8 2.79 -2.09 -4.30
C ALA A 8 3.71 -0.90 -3.95
N SER A 9 3.60 -0.35 -2.74
CA SER A 9 4.46 0.74 -2.27
C SER A 9 5.93 0.29 -2.18
N LEU A 10 6.19 -0.88 -1.61
CA LEU A 10 7.54 -1.46 -1.54
C LEU A 10 8.08 -1.75 -2.94
N ALA A 11 7.25 -2.27 -3.84
CA ALA A 11 7.64 -2.51 -5.23
C ALA A 11 8.03 -1.20 -5.95
N SER A 12 7.29 -0.11 -5.71
CA SER A 12 7.61 1.21 -6.26
C SER A 12 8.95 1.73 -5.72
N GLU A 13 9.16 1.64 -4.41
CA GLU A 13 10.40 2.08 -3.76
C GLU A 13 11.61 1.26 -4.24
N GLU A 14 11.47 -0.06 -4.33
CA GLU A 14 12.53 -0.96 -4.79
C GLU A 14 12.87 -0.72 -6.27
N MET A 15 11.87 -0.43 -7.11
CA MET A 15 12.11 -0.05 -8.51
C MET A 15 13.03 1.17 -8.59
N GLU A 16 12.71 2.25 -7.85
CA GLU A 16 13.47 3.50 -7.94
C GLU A 16 14.83 3.44 -7.25
N THR A 17 14.93 2.77 -6.10
CA THR A 17 16.13 2.81 -5.26
C THR A 17 17.14 1.71 -5.56
N ILE A 18 16.69 0.58 -6.11
CA ILE A 18 17.53 -0.62 -6.28
C ILE A 18 17.59 -1.04 -7.75
N LEU A 19 16.42 -1.28 -8.37
CA LEU A 19 16.40 -1.90 -9.70
C LEU A 19 16.93 -0.96 -10.79
N LEU A 20 16.52 0.31 -10.79
CA LEU A 20 16.99 1.26 -11.81
C LEU A 20 18.49 1.54 -11.74
N PRO A 21 19.08 1.87 -10.58
CA PRO A 21 20.53 2.03 -10.49
C PRO A 21 21.29 0.76 -10.89
N ARG A 22 20.75 -0.43 -10.57
CA ARG A 22 21.40 -1.70 -10.95
C ARG A 22 21.36 -1.93 -12.45
N LEU A 23 20.24 -1.65 -13.11
CA LEU A 23 20.12 -1.76 -14.58
C LEU A 23 21.09 -0.80 -15.30
N GLU A 24 21.22 0.43 -14.80
CA GLU A 24 22.19 1.41 -15.33
C GLU A 24 23.64 0.94 -15.14
N GLN A 25 23.96 0.40 -13.96
CA GLN A 25 25.28 -0.15 -13.67
C GLN A 25 25.61 -1.34 -14.58
N LEU A 26 24.68 -2.28 -14.75
CA LEU A 26 24.87 -3.45 -15.62
C LEU A 26 25.06 -3.05 -17.09
N ARG A 27 24.34 -2.02 -17.54
CA ARG A 27 24.52 -1.44 -18.88
C ARG A 27 25.92 -0.86 -19.07
N GLU A 28 26.43 -0.12 -18.09
CA GLU A 28 27.79 0.42 -18.17
C GLU A 28 28.85 -0.69 -18.17
N GLN A 29 28.69 -1.70 -17.30
CA GLN A 29 29.56 -2.87 -17.26
C GLN A 29 29.56 -3.63 -18.59
N TYR A 30 28.39 -3.81 -19.21
CA TYR A 30 28.26 -4.46 -20.50
C TYR A 30 28.98 -3.68 -21.61
N ARG A 31 28.87 -2.35 -21.61
CA ARG A 31 29.59 -1.47 -22.55
C ARG A 31 31.09 -1.53 -22.37
N GLU A 32 31.57 -1.45 -21.13
CA GLU A 32 32.99 -1.58 -20.81
C GLU A 32 33.54 -2.93 -21.28
N GLN A 33 32.80 -4.03 -21.04
CA GLN A 33 33.16 -5.37 -21.49
C GLN A 33 33.19 -5.46 -23.03
N CYS A 34 32.18 -4.93 -23.73
CA CYS A 34 32.19 -4.84 -25.19
C CYS A 34 33.41 -4.07 -25.72
N HIS A 35 33.73 -2.93 -25.10
CA HIS A 35 34.90 -2.14 -25.46
C HIS A 35 36.22 -2.87 -25.18
N ALA A 36 36.31 -3.60 -24.06
CA ALA A 36 37.47 -4.41 -23.73
C ALA A 36 37.68 -5.55 -24.73
N ILE A 37 36.62 -6.26 -25.11
CA ILE A 37 36.68 -7.32 -26.15
C ILE A 37 37.16 -6.73 -27.49
N ARG A 38 36.60 -5.59 -27.92
CA ARG A 38 37.03 -4.90 -29.16
C ARG A 38 38.50 -4.47 -29.15
N LYS A 39 39.06 -4.18 -27.98
CA LYS A 39 40.46 -3.76 -27.79
C LYS A 39 41.40 -4.92 -27.46
N ASP A 40 40.90 -6.12 -27.20
CA ASP A 40 41.74 -7.24 -26.83
C ASP A 40 42.53 -7.72 -28.06
N PRO A 41 43.86 -7.78 -27.99
CA PRO A 41 44.69 -8.18 -29.13
C PRO A 41 44.38 -9.60 -29.59
N SER A 42 43.95 -10.51 -28.71
CA SER A 42 43.54 -11.88 -29.09
C SER A 42 42.29 -11.90 -29.98
N TRP A 43 41.42 -10.89 -29.84
CA TRP A 43 40.24 -10.71 -30.70
C TRP A 43 40.59 -10.00 -32.03
N GLN A 44 41.50 -9.02 -31.99
CA GLN A 44 41.95 -8.30 -33.19
C GLN A 44 42.78 -9.18 -34.14
N THR A 45 43.66 -10.02 -33.59
CA THR A 45 44.49 -10.96 -34.38
C THR A 45 43.62 -12.03 -35.06
N GLN A 46 42.46 -12.37 -34.47
CA GLN A 46 41.49 -13.30 -35.06
C GLN A 46 40.71 -12.67 -36.22
N GLN A 47 40.38 -11.37 -36.18
CA GLN A 47 39.68 -10.69 -37.28
C GLN A 47 40.54 -10.47 -38.54
N GLU A 48 41.86 -10.33 -38.38
CA GLU A 48 42.79 -10.12 -39.50
C GLU A 48 43.25 -11.44 -40.17
N GLY A 49 42.98 -12.59 -39.55
CA GLY A 49 43.19 -13.92 -40.14
C GLY A 49 41.89 -14.59 -40.58
N GLU A 50 41.96 -15.55 -41.51
CA GLU A 50 40.86 -16.49 -41.84
C GLU A 50 40.35 -17.30 -40.62
N GLU A 51 40.88 -17.07 -39.43
CA GLU A 51 40.61 -17.80 -38.19
C GLU A 51 39.24 -17.52 -37.56
N VAL A 52 38.54 -16.42 -37.85
CA VAL A 52 37.15 -16.23 -37.39
C VAL A 52 36.19 -17.16 -38.15
N ALA A 53 36.42 -17.36 -39.44
CA ALA A 53 35.70 -18.35 -40.24
C ALA A 53 36.06 -19.77 -39.78
N VAL A 54 37.33 -20.04 -39.47
CA VAL A 54 37.74 -21.32 -38.87
C VAL A 54 37.14 -21.51 -37.47
N PHE A 55 36.97 -20.48 -36.64
CA PHE A 55 36.40 -20.61 -35.29
C PHE A 55 34.90 -20.96 -35.33
N LEU A 56 34.10 -20.23 -36.13
CA LEU A 56 32.68 -20.56 -36.34
C LEU A 56 32.49 -21.88 -37.10
N ASN A 57 33.39 -22.21 -38.04
CA ASN A 57 33.37 -23.50 -38.72
C ASN A 57 33.96 -24.63 -37.86
N SER A 58 34.83 -24.39 -36.88
CA SER A 58 35.48 -25.42 -36.04
C SER A 58 34.54 -26.02 -34.99
N PHE A 59 33.45 -25.34 -34.67
CA PHE A 59 32.33 -25.97 -33.96
C PHE A 59 31.62 -27.04 -34.82
N ASN A 60 31.80 -27.00 -36.14
CA ASN A 60 31.16 -27.90 -37.12
C ASN A 60 32.14 -28.66 -38.05
N ALA A 61 33.47 -28.48 -37.94
CA ALA A 61 34.44 -29.01 -38.88
C ALA A 61 35.57 -29.79 -38.16
N ASP A 62 35.96 -30.89 -38.81
CA ASP A 62 36.80 -31.98 -38.32
C ASP A 62 37.95 -31.63 -37.37
N ILE A 63 38.04 -32.47 -36.33
CA ILE A 63 39.01 -32.53 -35.22
C ILE A 63 40.42 -32.84 -35.77
N SER A 64 41.02 -31.95 -36.55
CA SER A 64 42.41 -32.06 -37.02
C SER A 64 43.33 -30.94 -36.50
N SER A 65 42.77 -29.97 -35.77
CA SER A 65 43.54 -28.95 -35.08
C SER A 65 44.20 -29.56 -33.83
N SER A 66 45.45 -29.16 -33.55
CA SER A 66 46.15 -29.62 -32.35
C SER A 66 45.30 -29.30 -31.11
N GLU A 67 45.18 -30.25 -30.18
CA GLU A 67 44.41 -30.11 -28.93
C GLU A 67 44.76 -28.80 -28.18
N THR A 68 46.00 -28.35 -28.30
CA THR A 68 46.50 -27.10 -27.69
C THR A 68 45.91 -25.83 -28.33
N THR A 69 45.59 -25.86 -29.62
CA THR A 69 45.01 -24.73 -30.35
C THR A 69 43.52 -24.55 -30.02
N LEU A 70 42.76 -25.65 -30.01
CA LEU A 70 41.35 -25.65 -29.60
C LEU A 70 41.20 -25.20 -28.14
N ARG A 71 42.04 -25.73 -27.25
CA ARG A 71 42.01 -25.35 -25.83
C ARG A 71 42.27 -23.85 -25.63
N ARG A 72 43.26 -23.29 -26.33
CA ARG A 72 43.56 -21.85 -26.27
C ARG A 72 42.42 -20.99 -26.82
N ALA A 73 41.76 -21.43 -27.89
CA ALA A 73 40.60 -20.73 -28.46
C ALA A 73 39.41 -20.75 -27.49
N VAL A 74 39.11 -21.90 -26.89
CA VAL A 74 38.05 -22.05 -25.88
C VAL A 74 38.35 -21.22 -24.63
N ASP A 75 39.57 -21.27 -24.11
CA ASP A 75 39.97 -20.46 -22.94
C ASP A 75 39.87 -18.96 -23.23
N THR A 76 40.21 -18.54 -24.44
CA THR A 76 40.07 -17.14 -24.88
C THR A 76 38.60 -16.73 -24.98
N TRP A 77 37.75 -17.58 -25.55
CA TRP A 77 36.32 -17.33 -25.66
C TRP A 77 35.66 -17.26 -24.29
N ILE A 78 35.95 -18.20 -23.40
CA ILE A 78 35.46 -18.21 -22.02
C ILE A 78 35.90 -16.93 -21.30
N ARG A 79 37.17 -16.53 -21.43
CA ARG A 79 37.70 -15.32 -20.79
C ARG A 79 36.99 -14.05 -21.27
N LEU A 80 36.69 -13.95 -22.57
CA LEU A 80 36.14 -12.75 -23.20
C LEU A 80 34.61 -12.67 -23.09
N PHE A 81 33.90 -13.76 -23.38
CA PHE A 81 32.43 -13.75 -23.55
C PHE A 81 31.65 -14.24 -22.34
N LEU A 82 32.24 -15.06 -21.44
CA LEU A 82 31.53 -15.50 -20.23
C LEU A 82 31.14 -14.32 -19.31
N PRO A 83 31.98 -13.30 -19.08
CA PRO A 83 31.58 -12.13 -18.31
C PRO A 83 30.40 -11.38 -18.96
N LEU A 84 30.40 -11.29 -20.29
CA LEU A 84 29.35 -10.63 -21.07
C LEU A 84 28.00 -11.33 -20.90
N LEU A 85 27.97 -12.66 -21.08
CA LEU A 85 26.78 -13.48 -20.90
C LEU A 85 26.24 -13.44 -19.47
N ARG A 86 27.11 -13.34 -18.46
CA ARG A 86 26.69 -13.17 -17.07
C ARG A 86 26.01 -11.82 -16.84
N THR A 87 26.55 -10.75 -17.42
CA THR A 87 25.94 -9.41 -17.35
C THR A 87 24.57 -9.39 -18.04
N GLU A 88 24.42 -10.06 -19.18
CA GLU A 88 23.14 -10.20 -19.89
C GLU A 88 22.10 -10.97 -19.07
N ASP A 89 22.48 -12.13 -18.50
CA ASP A 89 21.59 -12.93 -17.64
C ASP A 89 21.15 -12.13 -16.42
N GLU A 90 22.08 -11.46 -15.74
CA GLU A 90 21.74 -10.65 -14.57
C GLU A 90 20.81 -9.48 -14.92
N TYR A 91 21.06 -8.83 -16.07
CA TYR A 91 20.21 -7.75 -16.56
C TYR A 91 18.80 -8.25 -16.90
N ALA A 92 18.67 -9.40 -17.55
CA ALA A 92 17.38 -10.02 -17.85
C ALA A 92 16.60 -10.36 -16.56
N GLN A 93 17.29 -10.84 -15.52
CA GLN A 93 16.69 -11.08 -14.20
C GLN A 93 16.18 -9.79 -13.55
N GLN A 94 16.93 -8.69 -13.64
CA GLN A 94 16.46 -7.39 -13.13
C GLN A 94 15.25 -6.87 -13.93
N LEU A 95 15.22 -7.03 -15.26
CA LEU A 95 14.05 -6.68 -16.07
C LEU A 95 12.81 -7.52 -15.71
N ALA A 96 12.98 -8.81 -15.43
CA ALA A 96 11.87 -9.66 -14.98
C ALA A 96 11.28 -9.17 -13.65
N ARG A 97 12.14 -8.67 -12.73
CA ARG A 97 11.69 -8.05 -11.48
C ARG A 97 10.96 -6.74 -11.72
N VAL A 98 11.46 -5.88 -12.61
CA VAL A 98 10.75 -4.65 -13.04
C VAL A 98 9.35 -4.98 -13.55
N CYS A 99 9.22 -5.97 -14.43
CA CYS A 99 7.92 -6.42 -14.94
C CYS A 99 6.96 -6.87 -13.84
N HIS A 100 7.47 -7.65 -12.88
CA HIS A 100 6.69 -8.13 -11.74
C HIS A 100 6.20 -6.97 -10.87
N HIS A 101 7.07 -6.03 -10.55
CA HIS A 101 6.77 -4.88 -9.70
C HIS A 101 5.75 -3.94 -10.36
N GLU A 102 5.88 -3.69 -11.66
CA GLU A 102 4.86 -2.96 -12.44
C GLU A 102 3.50 -3.64 -12.41
N TYR A 103 3.47 -4.95 -12.59
CA TYR A 103 2.24 -5.72 -12.52
C TYR A 103 1.56 -5.60 -11.14
N LEU A 104 2.34 -5.64 -10.05
CA LEU A 104 1.82 -5.46 -8.69
C LEU A 104 1.21 -4.07 -8.48
N ILE A 105 1.91 -3.02 -8.92
CA ILE A 105 1.45 -1.63 -8.81
C ILE A 105 0.18 -1.43 -9.65
N PHE A 106 0.18 -1.91 -10.90
CA PHE A 106 -0.99 -1.83 -11.78
C PHE A 106 -2.19 -2.55 -11.18
N ARG A 107 -2.00 -3.80 -10.74
CA ARG A 107 -3.07 -4.60 -10.13
C ARG A 107 -3.64 -3.91 -8.90
N PHE A 108 -2.80 -3.34 -8.03
CA PHE A 108 -3.26 -2.56 -6.90
C PHE A 108 -4.09 -1.35 -7.36
N ASN A 109 -3.56 -0.55 -8.27
CA ASN A 109 -4.20 0.67 -8.76
C ASN A 109 -5.55 0.42 -9.45
N CYS A 110 -5.75 -0.72 -10.11
CA CYS A 110 -7.04 -1.13 -10.67
C CYS A 110 -8.13 -1.35 -9.61
N HIS A 111 -7.75 -1.68 -8.38
CA HIS A 111 -8.69 -1.94 -7.30
C HIS A 111 -8.95 -0.72 -6.40
N VAL A 112 -8.06 0.29 -6.43
CA VAL A 112 -8.16 1.50 -5.60
C VAL A 112 -9.49 2.23 -5.82
N GLU A 113 -9.87 2.51 -7.06
CA GLU A 113 -11.10 3.28 -7.33
C GLU A 113 -12.35 2.55 -6.84
N ARG A 114 -12.44 1.24 -7.08
CA ARG A 114 -13.59 0.42 -6.64
C ARG A 114 -13.64 0.31 -5.12
N PHE A 115 -12.50 0.16 -4.47
CA PHE A 115 -12.41 0.13 -3.02
C PHE A 115 -12.83 1.47 -2.42
N ASN A 116 -12.30 2.59 -2.92
CA ASN A 116 -12.65 3.92 -2.45
C ASN A 116 -14.13 4.24 -2.68
N ALA A 117 -14.71 3.80 -3.80
CA ALA A 117 -16.13 3.96 -4.07
C ALA A 117 -17.00 3.12 -3.11
N HIS A 118 -16.53 1.94 -2.71
CA HIS A 118 -17.20 1.13 -1.69
C HIS A 118 -17.11 1.75 -0.31
N GLU A 119 -15.91 2.18 0.12
CA GLU A 119 -15.69 2.92 1.36
C GLU A 119 -16.59 4.16 1.45
N ALA A 120 -16.64 4.98 0.39
CA ALA A 120 -17.50 6.16 0.36
C ALA A 120 -19.00 5.82 0.54
N ARG A 121 -19.46 4.68 0.01
CA ARG A 121 -20.85 4.22 0.20
C ARG A 121 -21.10 3.78 1.64
N GLU A 122 -20.17 3.04 2.23
CA GLU A 122 -20.27 2.63 3.64
C GLU A 122 -20.22 3.85 4.56
N GLN A 123 -19.34 4.83 4.29
CA GLN A 123 -19.30 6.10 5.03
C GLN A 123 -20.64 6.83 4.96
N CYS A 124 -21.24 6.98 3.77
CA CYS A 124 -22.56 7.61 3.62
C CYS A 124 -23.65 6.90 4.44
N ARG A 125 -23.54 5.58 4.62
CA ARG A 125 -24.49 4.78 5.40
C ARG A 125 -24.28 4.92 6.91
N TRP A 126 -23.04 4.78 7.38
CA TRP A 126 -22.73 4.64 8.80
C TRP A 126 -22.40 5.97 9.49
N ALA A 127 -21.84 6.94 8.77
CA ALA A 127 -21.44 8.23 9.35
C ALA A 127 -22.59 8.99 10.02
N PRO A 128 -23.80 9.08 9.44
CA PRO A 128 -24.92 9.75 10.10
C PRO A 128 -25.32 9.06 11.41
N MET A 129 -25.32 7.72 11.43
CA MET A 129 -25.67 6.93 12.62
C MET A 129 -24.65 7.12 13.74
N TYR A 130 -23.36 7.02 13.40
CA TYR A 130 -22.28 7.21 14.36
C TYR A 130 -22.28 8.62 14.94
N ARG A 131 -22.38 9.65 14.08
CA ARG A 131 -22.40 11.06 14.54
C ARG A 131 -23.60 11.35 15.43
N LYS A 132 -24.78 10.81 15.10
CA LYS A 132 -25.98 10.94 15.94
C LYS A 132 -25.79 10.27 17.29
N GLY A 133 -25.29 9.03 17.31
CA GLY A 133 -24.98 8.29 18.54
C GLY A 133 -23.97 9.02 19.41
N LEU A 134 -22.93 9.60 18.80
CA LEU A 134 -21.91 10.41 19.47
C LEU A 134 -22.51 11.66 20.11
N SER A 135 -23.36 12.40 19.39
CA SER A 135 -24.03 13.59 19.92
C SER A 135 -24.92 13.25 21.12
N ILE A 136 -25.70 12.18 21.03
CA ILE A 136 -26.57 11.73 22.12
C ILE A 136 -25.73 11.27 23.32
N ALA A 137 -24.68 10.49 23.08
CA ALA A 137 -23.77 10.04 24.13
C ALA A 137 -23.12 11.23 24.86
N TYR A 138 -22.64 12.22 24.11
CA TYR A 138 -22.06 13.43 24.68
C TYR A 138 -23.08 14.23 25.50
N LEU A 139 -24.26 14.53 24.94
CA LEU A 139 -25.29 15.31 25.63
C LEU A 139 -25.75 14.61 26.91
N LEU A 140 -25.95 13.29 26.87
CA LEU A 140 -26.33 12.52 28.05
C LEU A 140 -25.21 12.52 29.10
N CYS A 141 -23.96 12.29 28.70
CA CYS A 141 -22.84 12.31 29.64
C CYS A 141 -22.61 13.69 30.25
N LYS A 142 -22.80 14.76 29.47
CA LYS A 142 -22.67 16.15 29.93
C LYS A 142 -23.77 16.47 30.94
N TYR A 143 -25.01 16.07 30.64
CA TYR A 143 -26.13 16.21 31.57
C TYR A 143 -25.86 15.49 32.90
N LEU A 144 -25.34 14.27 32.84
CA LEU A 144 -24.98 13.51 34.04
C LEU A 144 -23.84 14.15 34.85
N ASP A 145 -22.92 14.86 34.21
CA ASP A 145 -21.82 15.56 34.89
C ASP A 145 -22.31 16.84 35.57
N GLU A 146 -23.26 17.54 34.95
CA GLU A 146 -23.83 18.80 35.45
C GLU A 146 -24.90 18.59 36.54
N HIS A 147 -25.71 17.54 36.43
CA HIS A 147 -26.91 17.35 37.27
C HIS A 147 -26.94 16.03 38.05
N GLY A 148 -26.06 15.08 37.74
CA GLY A 148 -26.08 13.75 38.34
C GLY A 148 -27.24 12.86 37.88
N MET A 149 -27.28 11.63 38.39
CA MET A 149 -28.30 10.64 38.02
C MET A 149 -29.68 10.94 38.57
N ASP A 150 -29.76 11.53 39.76
CA ASP A 150 -31.04 11.73 40.47
C ASP A 150 -31.93 12.75 39.76
N ALA A 151 -31.32 13.63 38.96
CA ALA A 151 -32.02 14.61 38.14
C ALA A 151 -32.37 14.09 36.73
N LEU A 152 -31.94 12.88 36.34
CA LEU A 152 -32.13 12.39 34.98
C LEU A 152 -33.62 12.13 34.68
N PRO A 153 -34.18 12.73 33.60
CA PRO A 153 -35.56 12.48 33.22
C PRO A 153 -35.83 11.01 32.92
N GLN A 154 -36.97 10.48 33.37
CA GLN A 154 -37.32 9.05 33.25
C GLN A 154 -37.32 8.56 31.79
N HIS A 155 -37.70 9.42 30.84
CA HIS A 155 -37.72 9.07 29.42
C HIS A 155 -36.31 8.91 28.81
N CYS A 156 -35.27 9.46 29.45
CA CYS A 156 -33.87 9.33 29.02
C CYS A 156 -33.20 8.06 29.57
N VAL A 157 -33.76 7.44 30.61
CA VAL A 157 -33.21 6.21 31.25
C VAL A 157 -32.93 5.07 30.26
N PRO A 158 -33.80 4.79 29.27
CA PRO A 158 -33.55 3.74 28.27
C PRO A 158 -32.28 3.94 27.42
N LEU A 159 -31.78 5.17 27.31
CA LEU A 159 -30.57 5.50 26.53
C LEU A 159 -29.28 5.20 27.30
N LEU A 160 -29.33 5.05 28.62
CA LEU A 160 -28.13 4.85 29.45
C LEU A 160 -27.34 3.60 29.08
N ALA A 161 -28.03 2.48 28.85
CA ALA A 161 -27.37 1.22 28.51
C ALA A 161 -26.71 1.25 27.11
N PRO A 162 -27.40 1.71 26.04
CA PRO A 162 -26.77 1.93 24.74
C PRO A 162 -25.61 2.91 24.77
N VAL A 163 -25.74 4.03 25.50
CA VAL A 163 -24.65 5.01 25.63
C VAL A 163 -23.46 4.40 26.37
N ALA A 164 -23.69 3.67 27.46
CA ALA A 164 -22.63 2.96 28.17
C ALA A 164 -21.92 1.95 27.25
N ALA A 165 -22.66 1.19 26.46
CA ALA A 165 -22.08 0.25 25.49
C ALA A 165 -21.27 0.98 24.40
N PHE A 166 -21.78 2.09 23.87
CA PHE A 166 -21.14 2.89 22.82
C PHE A 166 -19.79 3.50 23.25
N VAL A 167 -19.66 3.85 24.53
CA VAL A 167 -18.40 4.35 25.10
C VAL A 167 -17.52 3.24 25.71
N GLY A 168 -17.90 1.96 25.54
CA GLY A 168 -17.12 0.81 26.00
C GLY A 168 -17.23 0.51 27.51
N CYS A 169 -18.24 1.05 28.21
CA CYS A 169 -18.53 0.73 29.61
C CYS A 169 -19.31 -0.58 29.73
N THR A 170 -18.59 -1.69 29.84
CA THR A 170 -19.16 -3.05 29.91
C THR A 170 -19.96 -3.35 31.18
N ARG A 171 -19.68 -2.63 32.28
CA ARG A 171 -20.45 -2.76 33.55
C ARG A 171 -21.66 -1.82 33.60
N GLY A 172 -22.05 -1.27 32.46
CA GLY A 172 -23.21 -0.39 32.30
C GLY A 172 -23.02 0.99 32.91
N TYR A 173 -24.12 1.60 33.33
CA TYR A 173 -24.15 3.02 33.74
C TYR A 173 -23.30 3.31 35.00
N ARG A 174 -23.09 2.35 35.90
CA ARG A 174 -22.26 2.57 37.10
C ARG A 174 -20.80 2.81 36.74
N GLU A 175 -20.28 2.08 35.76
CA GLU A 175 -18.93 2.31 35.25
C GLU A 175 -18.85 3.63 34.48
N LEU A 176 -19.88 3.95 33.69
CA LEU A 176 -20.00 5.23 33.00
C LEU A 176 -19.86 6.40 33.98
N LEU A 177 -20.58 6.39 35.10
CA LEU A 177 -20.50 7.45 36.12
C LEU A 177 -19.12 7.52 36.77
N SER A 178 -18.50 6.38 37.07
CA SER A 178 -17.16 6.35 37.69
C SER A 178 -16.07 6.93 36.78
N LYS A 179 -16.27 6.88 35.46
CA LYS A 179 -15.33 7.33 34.44
C LYS A 179 -15.82 8.57 33.67
N LEU A 180 -16.84 9.26 34.16
CA LEU A 180 -17.60 10.24 33.39
C LEU A 180 -16.72 11.35 32.78
N LYS A 181 -15.79 11.90 33.57
CA LYS A 181 -14.83 12.91 33.09
C LYS A 181 -13.92 12.39 31.98
N GLN A 182 -13.46 11.14 32.10
CA GLN A 182 -12.63 10.49 31.09
C GLN A 182 -13.44 10.23 29.81
N VAL A 183 -14.67 9.73 29.95
CA VAL A 183 -15.59 9.47 28.84
C VAL A 183 -15.94 10.76 28.11
N LEU A 184 -16.21 11.86 28.82
CA LEU A 184 -16.47 13.16 28.21
C LEU A 184 -15.26 13.67 27.41
N ALA A 185 -14.05 13.57 27.98
CA ALA A 185 -12.83 13.93 27.26
C ALA A 185 -12.63 13.09 25.99
N ASP A 186 -12.86 11.77 26.08
CA ASP A 186 -12.81 10.87 24.93
C ASP A 186 -13.85 11.24 23.86
N LEU A 187 -15.11 11.43 24.23
CA LEU A 187 -16.18 11.85 23.32
C LEU A 187 -15.86 13.17 22.62
N VAL A 188 -15.22 14.12 23.30
CA VAL A 188 -14.76 15.37 22.70
C VAL A 188 -13.68 15.13 21.64
N GLU A 189 -12.69 14.29 21.93
CA GLU A 189 -11.65 13.91 20.96
C GLU A 189 -12.23 13.17 19.75
N ARG A 190 -13.14 12.22 19.99
CA ARG A 190 -13.85 11.49 18.94
C ARG A 190 -14.64 12.44 18.05
N ALA A 191 -15.34 13.41 18.64
CA ALA A 191 -16.12 14.41 17.89
C ALA A 191 -15.24 15.32 17.04
N LYS A 192 -14.06 15.72 17.52
CA LYS A 192 -13.08 16.45 16.69
C LYS A 192 -12.67 15.64 15.47
N ARG A 193 -12.36 14.35 15.64
CA ARG A 193 -11.96 13.46 14.53
C ARG A 193 -13.04 13.30 13.49
N VAL A 194 -14.30 13.17 13.91
CA VAL A 194 -15.44 12.95 13.00
C VAL A 194 -16.17 14.23 12.57
N GLN A 195 -15.62 15.40 12.93
CA GLN A 195 -16.13 16.74 12.60
C GLN A 195 -17.55 17.01 13.12
N VAL A 196 -17.82 16.64 14.37
CA VAL A 196 -19.07 16.99 15.07
C VAL A 196 -18.83 18.23 15.92
N HIS A 197 -19.58 19.30 15.65
CA HIS A 197 -19.50 20.55 16.40
C HIS A 197 -20.29 20.46 17.71
N ILE A 198 -19.61 19.95 18.74
CA ILE A 198 -20.20 19.65 20.04
C ILE A 198 -20.73 20.89 20.78
N GLN A 199 -20.20 22.07 20.46
CA GLN A 199 -20.61 23.35 21.05
C GLN A 199 -21.99 23.81 20.54
N ASP A 200 -22.37 23.36 19.34
CA ASP A 200 -23.61 23.77 18.66
C ASP A 200 -24.73 22.73 18.85
N LEU A 201 -24.51 21.69 19.64
CA LEU A 201 -25.51 20.65 19.87
C LEU A 201 -26.66 21.19 20.73
N SER A 202 -27.88 21.13 20.19
CA SER A 202 -29.09 21.40 20.95
C SER A 202 -29.38 20.26 21.95
N PRO A 203 -29.78 20.55 23.20
CA PRO A 203 -30.29 19.54 24.12
C PRO A 203 -31.54 18.81 23.58
N ASP A 204 -32.29 19.43 22.66
CA ASP A 204 -33.48 18.84 22.03
C ASP A 204 -33.17 17.49 21.34
N ILE A 205 -31.93 17.31 20.85
CA ILE A 205 -31.50 16.06 20.21
C ILE A 205 -31.63 14.88 21.17
N LEU A 206 -31.29 15.09 22.45
CA LEU A 206 -31.39 14.07 23.48
C LEU A 206 -32.87 13.80 23.82
N GLU A 207 -33.68 14.85 23.95
CA GLU A 207 -35.10 14.74 24.27
C GLU A 207 -35.89 14.04 23.15
N GLU A 208 -35.64 14.39 21.88
CA GLU A 208 -36.26 13.73 20.73
C GLU A 208 -35.92 12.25 20.66
N ALA A 209 -34.64 11.91 20.89
CA ALA A 209 -34.19 10.52 20.92
C ALA A 209 -34.88 9.74 22.05
N ALA A 210 -34.89 10.31 23.26
CA ALA A 210 -35.50 9.71 24.42
C ALA A 210 -37.02 9.53 24.26
N LYS A 211 -37.71 10.51 23.68
CA LYS A 211 -39.13 10.45 23.37
C LYS A 211 -39.44 9.39 22.31
N ALA A 212 -38.63 9.29 21.25
CA ALA A 212 -38.80 8.26 20.23
C ALA A 212 -38.69 6.84 20.80
N VAL A 213 -37.80 6.62 21.77
CA VAL A 213 -37.69 5.34 22.48
C VAL A 213 -38.88 5.11 23.40
N ALA A 214 -39.27 6.12 24.20
CA ALA A 214 -40.38 6.01 25.15
C ALA A 214 -41.72 5.69 24.46
N GLU A 215 -41.93 6.21 23.26
CA GLU A 215 -43.13 5.97 22.44
C GLU A 215 -43.04 4.67 21.62
N GLY A 216 -41.95 3.89 21.75
CA GLY A 216 -41.74 2.63 21.01
C GLY A 216 -41.53 2.81 19.50
N ARG A 217 -41.32 4.04 19.03
CA ARG A 217 -41.08 4.35 17.61
C ARG A 217 -39.71 3.88 17.14
N SER A 218 -38.77 3.69 18.06
CA SER A 218 -37.41 3.24 17.76
C SER A 218 -36.80 2.50 18.96
N ILE A 219 -35.84 1.62 18.69
CA ILE A 219 -35.07 0.92 19.73
C ILE A 219 -33.87 1.79 20.10
N ALA A 220 -33.58 1.93 21.40
CA ALA A 220 -32.48 2.75 21.89
C ALA A 220 -31.11 2.36 21.30
N SER A 221 -30.91 1.06 21.02
CA SER A 221 -29.71 0.54 20.34
C SER A 221 -29.62 0.89 18.86
N ASP A 222 -30.73 1.18 18.20
CA ASP A 222 -30.75 1.60 16.79
C ASP A 222 -30.41 3.09 16.67
N ILE A 223 -30.78 3.87 17.70
CA ILE A 223 -30.45 5.30 17.79
C ILE A 223 -28.99 5.50 18.18
N VAL A 224 -28.52 4.77 19.21
CA VAL A 224 -27.13 4.79 19.68
C VAL A 224 -26.50 3.44 19.33
N SER A 225 -26.08 3.32 18.08
CA SER A 225 -25.56 2.07 17.54
C SER A 225 -24.08 1.90 17.83
N CYS A 226 -23.72 0.73 18.39
CA CYS A 226 -22.35 0.27 18.52
C CYS A 226 -21.82 -0.42 17.24
N GLN A 227 -22.64 -0.50 16.19
CA GLN A 227 -22.28 -1.17 14.94
C GLN A 227 -21.37 -0.32 14.05
N ALA A 228 -21.35 1.00 14.28
CA ALA A 228 -20.47 1.92 13.58
C ALA A 228 -19.36 2.41 14.52
N THR A 229 -18.19 2.63 13.96
CA THR A 229 -16.97 3.08 14.61
C THR A 229 -16.51 4.41 14.03
N GLU A 230 -15.51 5.04 14.65
CA GLU A 230 -14.86 6.24 14.10
C GLU A 230 -14.30 6.00 12.69
N GLN A 231 -13.79 4.79 12.44
CA GLN A 231 -13.21 4.44 11.15
C GLN A 231 -14.26 4.44 10.05
N ASP A 232 -15.50 4.06 10.35
CA ASP A 232 -16.60 4.09 9.38
C ASP A 232 -17.00 5.52 9.01
N VAL A 233 -16.58 6.53 9.77
CA VAL A 233 -16.83 7.95 9.48
C VAL A 233 -15.65 8.61 8.82
N ILE A 234 -14.45 8.40 9.36
CA ILE A 234 -13.20 8.95 8.84
C ILE A 234 -12.88 8.30 7.48
N GLY A 235 -13.20 7.01 7.34
CA GLY A 235 -12.84 6.15 6.22
C GLY A 235 -11.34 5.93 6.10
N PHE A 236 -10.99 5.01 5.21
CA PHE A 236 -9.60 4.76 4.86
C PHE A 236 -9.43 4.78 3.33
N PRO A 237 -9.49 5.97 2.70
CA PRO A 237 -9.28 6.06 1.26
C PRO A 237 -7.86 5.61 0.92
N LEU A 238 -7.74 4.69 -0.03
CA LEU A 238 -6.46 4.27 -0.56
C LEU A 238 -5.99 5.26 -1.62
N ALA A 239 -4.73 5.67 -1.54
CA ALA A 239 -4.09 6.38 -2.62
C ALA A 239 -3.59 5.39 -3.68
N ARG A 240 -3.55 5.82 -4.94
CA ARG A 240 -2.82 5.08 -5.97
C ARG A 240 -1.32 5.14 -5.66
N VAL A 241 -0.65 4.02 -5.88
CA VAL A 241 0.82 4.00 -5.86
C VAL A 241 1.31 4.59 -7.17
N GLN A 242 2.29 5.49 -7.10
CA GLN A 242 2.89 6.07 -8.30
C GLN A 242 3.54 4.97 -9.13
N VAL A 243 3.34 5.03 -10.44
CA VAL A 243 4.09 4.16 -11.35
C VAL A 243 5.48 4.77 -11.46
N PRO A 244 6.56 4.00 -11.28
CA PRO A 244 7.92 4.53 -11.34
C PRO A 244 8.23 5.18 -12.68
N THR A 245 9.14 6.16 -12.64
CA THR A 245 9.53 6.99 -13.80
C THR A 245 10.03 6.15 -14.98
N VAL A 246 10.67 5.02 -14.69
CA VAL A 246 11.09 4.03 -15.68
C VAL A 246 10.23 2.79 -15.51
N ASN A 247 9.60 2.39 -16.60
CA ASN A 247 8.85 1.15 -16.73
C ASN A 247 9.52 0.25 -17.77
N LEU A 248 8.98 -0.94 -18.01
CA LEU A 248 9.52 -1.91 -18.95
C LEU A 248 9.60 -1.35 -20.38
N GLN A 249 8.71 -0.42 -20.73
CA GLN A 249 8.70 0.25 -22.03
C GLN A 249 9.87 1.24 -22.18
N ASN A 250 10.33 1.83 -21.07
CA ASN A 250 11.37 2.85 -21.03
C ASN A 250 12.64 2.35 -20.32
N ALA A 251 12.75 1.04 -20.07
CA ALA A 251 13.89 0.46 -19.40
C ALA A 251 15.16 0.65 -20.25
N PRO A 252 16.28 1.07 -19.66
CA PRO A 252 17.47 1.47 -20.42
C PRO A 252 18.10 0.27 -21.12
N SER A 253 17.95 0.17 -22.45
CA SER A 253 18.50 -0.93 -23.27
C SER A 253 19.97 -1.22 -22.97
N LEU A 254 20.31 -2.51 -22.84
CA LEU A 254 21.68 -2.99 -22.61
C LEU A 254 22.65 -2.54 -23.72
N CYS A 255 22.19 -2.55 -24.97
CA CYS A 255 22.98 -2.15 -26.14
C CYS A 255 22.98 -0.63 -26.40
N GLY A 256 22.14 0.13 -25.69
CA GLY A 256 21.89 1.55 -25.95
C GLY A 256 20.94 1.80 -27.12
N GLU A 257 20.56 3.08 -27.28
CA GLU A 257 19.91 3.60 -28.48
C GLU A 257 21.04 3.96 -29.47
N ASP A 258 21.43 3.04 -30.33
CA ASP A 258 22.10 3.37 -31.58
C ASP A 258 21.05 3.24 -32.68
N GLY A 259 20.50 4.39 -33.08
CA GLY A 259 19.48 4.57 -34.12
C GLY A 259 18.87 5.96 -34.09
#